data_AF-A0AAD6YBS1-F1
#
_entry.id   AF-A0AAD6YBS1-F1
#
_cell.length_a   1.000
_cell.length_b   1.000
_cell.length_c   1.000
_cell.angle_alpha   90.00
_cell.angle_beta   90.00
_cell.angle_gamma   90.00
#
_symmetry.space_group_name_H-M   'P 1'
#
loop_
_entity.id
_entity.type
_entity.pdbx_description
1 polymer ?
#
loop_
_entity_poly.entity_id
_entity_poly.type
_entity_poly.pdbx_seq_one_letter_code
_entity_poly.pdbx_strand_id
1 'polypeptide(L)'
;GILYAAHSKNLDMYTEGFPPPEIAAGAHIGDEREDLQLTESATVLAVLLQFVHKQRQPPSSLWDFDPLAGVAEAAEKYQVYSVMQVCYIRMDCRLAMAYAQKHNYPQLGDASAQLTLSTPLKDVEAIFQDVPHVFIAWV
;
A
#
# COMPACT_ATOMS: atom_id res chain seq x y z
N GLY A 1 13.85 16.71 -0.08
CA GLY A 1 13.46 15.32 -0.42
C GLY A 1 14.66 14.41 -0.25
N ILE A 2 14.41 13.10 -0.16
CA ILE A 2 15.45 12.05 -0.21
C ILE A 2 15.41 11.46 -1.62
N LEU A 3 16.58 11.23 -2.21
CA LEU A 3 16.70 10.60 -3.52
C LEU A 3 16.98 9.12 -3.37
N TYR A 4 16.24 8.31 -4.11
CA TYR A 4 16.45 6.87 -4.21
C TYR A 4 16.79 6.50 -5.65
N ALA A 5 17.83 5.69 -5.83
CA ALA A 5 18.17 5.14 -7.12
C ALA A 5 17.45 3.80 -7.32
N ALA A 6 16.81 3.63 -8.49
CA ALA A 6 16.17 2.39 -8.90
C ALA A 6 16.54 2.07 -10.34
N HIS A 7 16.50 0.79 -10.71
CA HIS A 7 16.75 0.37 -12.08
C HIS A 7 15.42 0.22 -12.80
N SER A 8 15.21 0.93 -13.92
CA SER A 8 13.96 0.88 -14.69
C SER A 8 13.56 -0.55 -15.07
N LYS A 9 14.55 -1.40 -15.41
CA LYS A 9 14.32 -2.82 -15.70
C LYS A 9 13.80 -3.63 -14.52
N ASN A 10 14.19 -3.29 -13.29
CA ASN A 10 13.65 -3.96 -12.11
C ASN A 10 12.25 -3.46 -11.81
N LEU A 11 12.01 -2.15 -11.96
CA LEU A 11 10.66 -1.58 -11.80
C LEU A 11 9.69 -2.23 -12.80
N ASP A 12 10.04 -2.30 -14.07
CA ASP A 12 9.25 -2.96 -15.12
C ASP A 12 8.99 -4.46 -14.86
N MET A 13 9.94 -5.15 -14.20
CA MET A 13 9.81 -6.57 -13.89
C MET A 13 8.98 -6.87 -12.64
N TYR A 14 8.95 -5.97 -11.65
CA TYR A 14 8.37 -6.23 -10.33
C TYR A 14 7.16 -5.35 -10.00
N THR A 15 6.80 -4.41 -10.87
CA THR A 15 5.69 -3.48 -10.70
C THR A 15 4.91 -3.38 -12.01
N GLU A 16 3.58 -3.36 -11.94
CA GLU A 16 2.73 -3.12 -13.12
C GLU A 16 2.17 -1.69 -13.17
N GLY A 17 2.19 -0.98 -12.03
CA GLY A 17 1.66 0.39 -11.90
C GLY A 17 2.71 1.50 -12.00
N PHE A 18 3.92 1.21 -12.50
CA PHE A 18 5.02 2.18 -12.56
C PHE A 18 5.45 2.52 -13.99
N PRO A 19 5.68 3.81 -14.33
CA PRO A 19 5.38 5.00 -13.53
C PRO A 19 3.87 5.24 -13.45
N PRO A 20 3.35 5.76 -12.33
CA PRO A 20 1.92 6.02 -12.20
C PRO A 20 1.48 7.14 -13.15
N PRO A 21 0.21 7.14 -13.59
CA PRO A 21 -0.29 8.00 -14.66
C PRO A 21 -0.15 9.50 -14.36
N GLU A 22 -0.20 9.91 -13.09
CA GLU A 22 -0.01 11.32 -12.71
C GLU A 22 1.41 11.82 -13.03
N ILE A 23 2.38 10.91 -13.01
CA ILE A 23 3.78 11.19 -13.27
C ILE A 23 4.10 10.98 -14.75
N ALA A 24 3.54 9.92 -15.36
CA ALA A 24 3.72 9.62 -16.77
C ALA A 24 3.20 10.75 -17.70
N ALA A 25 2.17 11.49 -17.28
CA ALA A 25 1.62 12.60 -18.05
C ALA A 25 2.51 13.88 -18.06
N GLY A 26 3.45 14.00 -17.11
CA GLY A 26 4.35 15.15 -16.97
C GLY A 26 5.84 14.84 -17.19
N ALA A 27 6.21 13.57 -17.25
CA ALA A 27 7.58 13.13 -17.46
C ALA A 27 7.91 13.05 -18.97
N HIS A 28 8.97 13.74 -19.40
CA HIS A 28 9.53 13.59 -20.73
C HIS A 28 10.31 12.27 -20.81
N ILE A 29 9.61 11.13 -20.89
CA ILE A 29 10.18 9.77 -21.01
C ILE A 29 11.21 9.74 -22.15
N GLY A 30 12.48 9.99 -21.82
CA GLY A 30 13.47 10.24 -22.86
C GLY A 30 14.87 10.66 -22.41
N ASP A 31 15.09 11.02 -21.14
CA ASP A 31 16.44 11.35 -20.66
C ASP A 31 16.89 10.38 -19.55
N GLU A 32 18.17 10.01 -19.57
CA GLU A 32 18.71 8.83 -18.84
C GLU A 32 18.72 8.99 -17.30
N ARG A 33 18.21 10.11 -16.77
CA ARG A 33 18.13 10.43 -15.34
C ARG A 33 16.91 11.31 -15.03
N GLU A 34 15.73 10.70 -15.03
CA GLU A 34 14.51 11.38 -14.60
C GLU A 34 14.29 11.19 -13.10
N ASP A 35 14.46 12.27 -12.34
CA ASP A 35 14.07 12.32 -10.93
C ASP A 35 12.54 12.40 -10.84
N LEU A 36 11.90 11.30 -10.45
CA LEU A 36 10.46 11.25 -10.23
C LEU A 36 10.12 11.66 -8.79
N GLN A 37 9.29 12.70 -8.63
CA GLN A 37 8.76 13.05 -7.32
C GLN A 37 7.57 12.16 -6.97
N LEU A 38 7.77 11.33 -5.95
CA LEU A 38 6.74 10.44 -5.41
C LEU A 38 6.10 11.06 -4.16
N THR A 39 4.82 10.78 -3.95
CA THR A 39 4.01 11.34 -2.84
C THR A 39 4.19 10.58 -1.53
N GLU A 40 4.74 9.38 -1.61
CA GLU A 40 4.92 8.43 -0.53
C GLU A 40 6.10 8.84 0.37
N SER A 41 6.05 8.45 1.64
CA SER A 41 7.15 8.76 2.56
C SER A 41 8.43 8.02 2.18
N ALA A 42 9.57 8.61 2.54
CA ALA A 42 10.88 8.01 2.28
C ALA A 42 11.01 6.59 2.88
N THR A 43 10.39 6.32 4.03
CA THR A 43 10.40 4.99 4.67
C THR A 43 9.61 3.97 3.86
N VAL A 44 8.43 4.36 3.35
CA VAL A 44 7.58 3.50 2.50
C VAL A 44 8.29 3.16 1.19
N LEU A 45 8.88 4.16 0.54
CA LEU A 45 9.63 3.97 -0.71
C LEU A 45 10.87 3.09 -0.52
N ALA A 46 11.58 3.24 0.60
CA ALA A 46 12.73 2.39 0.90
C ALA A 46 12.34 0.90 1.00
N VAL A 47 11.21 0.61 1.66
CA VAL A 47 10.70 -0.77 1.75
C VAL A 47 10.32 -1.27 0.36
N LEU A 48 9.50 -0.54 -0.40
CA LEU A 48 9.09 -0.97 -1.75
C LEU A 48 10.28 -1.22 -2.67
N LEU A 49 11.22 -0.27 -2.73
CA LEU A 49 12.41 -0.40 -3.56
C LEU A 49 13.29 -1.57 -3.14
N GLN A 50 13.31 -1.94 -1.86
CA GLN A 50 14.04 -3.13 -1.42
C GLN A 50 13.41 -4.43 -1.96
N PHE A 51 12.09 -4.49 -2.17
CA PHE A 51 11.44 -5.63 -2.83
C PHE A 51 11.66 -5.65 -4.33
N VAL A 52 11.74 -4.48 -4.97
CA VAL A 52 12.03 -4.33 -6.40
C VAL A 52 13.51 -4.61 -6.70
N HIS A 53 14.39 -4.23 -5.78
CA HIS A 53 15.81 -4.53 -5.90
C HIS A 53 16.06 -6.01 -5.65
N LYS A 54 17.05 -6.57 -6.35
CA LYS A 54 17.50 -7.95 -6.16
C LYS A 54 18.29 -8.09 -4.86
N GLN A 55 17.62 -7.83 -3.75
CA GLN A 55 18.15 -7.84 -2.41
C GLN A 55 17.26 -8.68 -1.50
N ARG A 56 17.77 -9.01 -0.32
CA ARG A 56 16.99 -9.73 0.68
C ARG A 56 15.83 -8.86 1.14
N GLN A 57 14.63 -9.42 1.09
CA GLN A 57 13.42 -8.73 1.53
C GLN A 57 13.52 -8.39 3.02
N PRO A 58 13.09 -7.17 3.42
CA PRO A 58 13.10 -6.79 4.81
C PRO A 58 12.07 -7.62 5.58
N PRO A 59 12.38 -8.03 6.83
CA PRO A 59 11.41 -8.74 7.66
C PRO A 59 10.24 -7.82 7.99
N SER A 60 9.02 -8.24 7.66
CA SER A 60 7.79 -7.50 7.92
C SER A 60 7.43 -7.34 9.40
N SER A 61 8.13 -8.07 10.28
CA SER A 61 8.04 -7.90 11.72
C SER A 61 8.64 -6.58 12.21
N LEU A 62 9.53 -5.96 11.41
CA LEU A 62 10.21 -4.71 11.76
C LEU A 62 9.49 -3.46 11.22
N TRP A 63 8.36 -3.63 10.52
CA TRP A 63 7.59 -2.50 10.02
C TRP A 63 6.65 -2.03 11.13
N ASP A 64 6.80 -0.77 11.55
CA ASP A 64 5.85 -0.13 12.45
C ASP A 64 4.45 -0.05 11.79
N PHE A 65 3.41 0.16 12.61
CA PHE A 65 2.02 0.16 12.13
C PHE A 65 1.71 1.27 11.10
N ASP A 66 2.19 2.49 11.34
CA ASP A 66 2.01 3.61 10.41
C ASP A 66 2.68 3.37 9.04
N PRO A 67 3.95 2.90 8.96
CA PRO A 67 4.53 2.54 7.68
C PRO A 67 3.87 1.31 7.04
N LEU A 68 3.30 0.36 7.79
CA LEU A 68 2.61 -0.80 7.20
C LEU A 68 1.41 -0.37 6.33
N ALA A 69 0.57 0.54 6.82
CA ALA A 69 -0.57 1.06 6.03
C ALA A 69 -0.09 1.81 4.78
N GLY A 70 0.93 2.67 4.92
CA GLY A 70 1.53 3.38 3.79
C GLY A 70 2.19 2.45 2.76
N VAL A 71 2.86 1.38 3.22
CA VAL A 71 3.46 0.36 2.35
C VAL A 71 2.38 -0.44 1.64
N ALA A 72 1.27 -0.79 2.31
CA ALA A 72 0.16 -1.49 1.67
C ALA A 72 -0.48 -0.64 0.57
N GLU A 73 -0.78 0.63 0.84
CA GLU A 73 -1.32 1.56 -0.14
C GLU A 73 -0.40 1.76 -1.35
N ALA A 74 0.90 1.94 -1.10
CA ALA A 74 1.86 2.11 -2.17
C ALA A 74 2.11 0.80 -2.95
N ALA A 75 2.04 -0.35 -2.28
CA ALA A 75 2.12 -1.66 -2.94
C ALA A 75 0.94 -1.92 -3.87
N GLU A 76 -0.27 -1.53 -3.47
CA GLU A 76 -1.47 -1.60 -4.32
C GLU A 76 -1.36 -0.61 -5.49
N LYS A 77 -0.96 0.64 -5.21
CA LYS A 77 -0.78 1.69 -6.23
C LYS A 77 0.20 1.29 -7.33
N TYR A 78 1.34 0.72 -6.97
CA TYR A 78 2.36 0.28 -7.93
C TYR A 78 2.24 -1.19 -8.34
N GLN A 79 1.25 -1.90 -7.81
CA GLN A 79 1.00 -3.31 -8.06
C GLN A 79 2.24 -4.19 -7.80
N VAL A 80 2.88 -4.00 -6.64
CA VAL A 80 4.02 -4.82 -6.22
C VAL A 80 3.50 -6.07 -5.52
N TYR A 81 3.12 -7.09 -6.30
CA TYR A 81 2.41 -8.29 -5.82
C TYR A 81 3.08 -8.99 -4.64
N SER A 82 4.41 -9.04 -4.62
CA SER A 82 5.13 -9.65 -3.49
C SER A 82 4.92 -8.89 -2.18
N VAL A 83 4.82 -7.56 -2.24
CA VAL A 83 4.61 -6.72 -1.06
C VAL A 83 3.14 -6.77 -0.64
N MET A 84 2.21 -6.76 -1.60
CA MET A 84 0.77 -6.92 -1.34
C MET A 84 0.49 -8.16 -0.49
N GLN A 85 1.08 -9.30 -0.85
CA GLN A 85 0.90 -10.54 -0.09
C GLN A 85 1.50 -10.47 1.33
N VAL A 86 2.64 -9.79 1.50
CA VAL A 86 3.25 -9.61 2.83
C VAL A 86 2.39 -8.70 3.71
N CYS A 87 1.84 -7.62 3.15
CA CYS A 87 0.91 -6.73 3.86
C CYS A 87 -0.37 -7.47 4.25
N TYR A 88 -0.93 -8.27 3.34
CA TYR A 88 -2.10 -9.13 3.60
C TYR A 88 -1.88 -10.05 4.82
N ILE A 89 -0.71 -10.67 4.92
CA ILE A 89 -0.37 -11.58 6.05
C ILE A 89 -0.15 -10.81 7.35
N ARG A 90 0.39 -9.59 7.27
CA ARG A 90 0.83 -8.82 8.46
C ARG A 90 -0.26 -7.98 9.09
N MET A 91 -1.29 -7.62 8.33
CA MET A 91 -2.37 -6.74 8.79
C MET A 91 -3.05 -7.28 10.04
N ASP A 92 -3.25 -6.39 11.02
CA ASP A 92 -4.07 -6.66 12.19
C ASP A 92 -5.55 -6.52 11.82
N CYS A 93 -6.42 -7.00 12.69
CA CYS A 93 -7.87 -7.05 12.48
C CYS A 93 -8.52 -5.71 12.11
N ARG A 94 -8.07 -4.59 12.72
CA ARG A 94 -8.67 -3.27 12.51
C ARG A 94 -8.25 -2.69 11.16
N LEU A 95 -6.96 -2.76 10.85
CA LEU A 95 -6.43 -2.27 9.57
C LEU A 95 -6.78 -3.21 8.41
N ALA A 96 -6.85 -4.52 8.66
CA ALA A 96 -7.24 -5.52 7.68
C ALA A 96 -8.66 -5.27 7.17
N MET A 97 -9.59 -4.84 8.03
CA MET A 97 -10.95 -4.55 7.62
C MET A 97 -11.03 -3.34 6.69
N ALA A 98 -10.35 -2.24 7.04
CA ALA A 98 -10.27 -1.04 6.21
C ALA A 98 -9.62 -1.34 4.85
N TYR A 99 -8.50 -2.06 4.86
CA TYR A 99 -7.80 -2.48 3.66
C TYR A 99 -8.63 -3.43 2.80
N ALA A 100 -9.31 -4.40 3.41
CA ALA A 100 -10.18 -5.34 2.71
C ALA A 100 -11.33 -4.67 1.99
N GLN A 101 -11.97 -3.66 2.61
CA GLN A 101 -13.02 -2.90 1.96
C GLN A 101 -12.49 -2.03 0.83
N LYS A 102 -11.34 -1.37 1.04
CA LYS A 102 -10.77 -0.44 0.05
C LYS A 102 -10.23 -1.14 -1.20
N HIS A 103 -9.57 -2.27 -1.03
CA HIS A 103 -8.91 -3.01 -2.12
C HIS A 103 -9.66 -4.30 -2.53
N ASN A 104 -10.89 -4.47 -2.02
CA ASN A 104 -11.78 -5.58 -2.38
C ASN A 104 -11.22 -6.98 -2.09
N TYR A 105 -10.77 -7.21 -0.84
CA TYR A 105 -10.38 -8.53 -0.34
C TYR A 105 -11.47 -9.14 0.55
N PRO A 106 -12.51 -9.80 -0.01
CA PRO A 106 -13.67 -10.25 0.75
C PRO A 106 -13.31 -11.25 1.86
N GLN A 107 -12.38 -12.17 1.59
CA GLN A 107 -11.95 -13.18 2.57
C GLN A 107 -11.25 -12.56 3.79
N LEU A 108 -10.45 -11.52 3.56
CA LEU A 108 -9.80 -10.77 4.64
C LEU A 108 -10.82 -9.96 5.42
N GLY A 109 -11.82 -9.39 4.74
CA GLY A 109 -12.94 -8.68 5.34
C GLY A 109 -13.74 -9.57 6.28
N ASP A 110 -14.14 -10.77 5.82
CA ASP A 110 -14.90 -11.73 6.61
C ASP A 110 -14.12 -12.22 7.84
N ALA A 111 -12.84 -12.54 7.67
CA ALA A 111 -11.97 -12.96 8.76
C ALA A 111 -11.78 -11.85 9.81
N SER A 112 -11.69 -10.60 9.36
CA SER A 112 -11.50 -9.43 10.23
C SER A 112 -12.79 -8.97 10.88
N ALA A 113 -13.95 -9.25 10.28
CA ALA A 113 -15.24 -8.74 10.74
C ALA A 113 -15.55 -9.11 12.20
N GLN A 114 -15.34 -10.38 12.56
CA GLN A 114 -15.60 -10.85 13.92
C GLN A 114 -14.70 -10.16 14.96
N LEU A 115 -13.48 -9.80 14.56
CA LEU A 115 -12.46 -9.23 15.43
C LEU A 115 -12.67 -7.72 15.62
N THR A 116 -13.37 -7.07 14.68
CA THR A 116 -13.67 -5.64 14.73
C THR A 116 -14.98 -5.32 15.49
N LEU A 117 -15.83 -6.31 15.77
CA LEU A 117 -17.12 -6.14 16.49
C LEU A 117 -17.00 -5.44 17.85
N SER A 118 -15.87 -5.58 18.54
CA SER A 118 -15.63 -4.94 19.84
C SER A 118 -15.13 -3.49 19.74
N THR A 119 -14.93 -2.98 18.52
CA THR A 119 -14.46 -1.62 18.27
C THR A 119 -15.64 -0.66 18.28
N PRO A 120 -15.59 0.44 19.04
CA PRO A 120 -16.70 1.39 19.11
C PRO A 120 -16.92 2.07 17.76
N LEU A 121 -18.19 2.32 17.43
CA LEU A 121 -18.62 2.85 16.13
C LEU A 121 -17.87 4.14 15.74
N LYS A 122 -17.62 5.03 16.70
CA LYS A 122 -16.89 6.29 16.47
C LYS A 122 -15.49 6.06 15.89
N ASP A 123 -14.78 5.03 16.37
CA ASP A 123 -13.43 4.72 15.88
C ASP A 123 -13.51 4.09 14.48
N VAL A 124 -14.54 3.30 14.22
CA VAL A 124 -14.81 2.72 12.90
C VAL A 124 -15.15 3.82 11.89
N GLU A 125 -16.02 4.77 12.24
CA GLU A 125 -16.36 5.92 11.38
C GLU A 125 -15.13 6.76 11.01
N ALA A 126 -14.19 6.95 11.94
CA ALA A 126 -12.95 7.66 11.66
C ALA A 126 -12.05 6.91 10.67
N ILE A 127 -12.01 5.57 10.76
CA ILE A 127 -11.20 4.72 9.86
C ILE A 127 -11.82 4.62 8.46
N PHE A 128 -13.14 4.57 8.37
CA PHE A 128 -13.89 4.40 7.11
C PHE A 128 -14.40 5.72 6.51
N GLN A 129 -13.84 6.87 6.92
CA GLN A 129 -14.27 8.18 6.42
C GLN A 129 -14.18 8.29 4.90
N ASP A 130 -13.22 7.60 4.27
CA ASP A 130 -13.00 7.58 2.82
C ASP A 130 -13.88 6.56 2.08
N VAL A 131 -14.62 5.70 2.80
CA VAL A 131 -15.38 4.57 2.24
C VAL A 131 -16.83 4.58 2.75
N PRO A 132 -17.64 5.58 2.36
CA PRO A 132 -18.97 5.81 2.96
C PRO A 132 -19.99 4.69 2.70
N HIS A 133 -19.76 3.84 1.70
CA HIS A 133 -20.67 2.74 1.35
C HIS A 133 -20.59 1.53 2.31
N VAL A 134 -19.66 1.55 3.28
CA VAL A 134 -19.51 0.49 4.28
C VAL A 134 -20.59 0.57 5.36
N PHE A 135 -21.14 1.76 5.63
CA PHE A 135 -22.22 1.94 6.59
C PHE A 135 -23.58 1.90 5.91
N ILE A 136 -24.39 0.92 6.28
CA ILE A 136 -25.78 0.81 5.83
C ILE A 136 -26.68 0.99 7.05
N ALA A 137 -27.53 2.02 7.03
CA ALA A 137 -28.57 2.18 8.03
C ALA A 137 -29.61 1.07 7.82
N TRP A 138 -29.82 0.25 8.86
CA TRP A 138 -30.91 -0.72 8.87
C TRP A 138 -32.20 0.07 9.13
N VAL A 139 -33.02 0.26 8.09
CA VAL A 139 -34.32 0.94 8.15
C VAL A 139 -35.41 -0.08 8.45
#